data_AF-A0A8H7LEQ1-F1
#
_entry.id   AF-A0A8H7LEQ1-F1
#
_cell.length_a   1.000
_cell.length_b   1.000
_cell.length_c   1.000
_cell.angle_alpha   90.00
_cell.angle_beta   90.00
_cell.angle_gamma   90.00
#
_symmetry.space_group_name_H-M   'P 1'
#
loop_
_entity.id
_entity.type
_entity.pdbx_description
1 polymer ?
#
loop_
_entity_poly.entity_id
_entity_poly.type
_entity_poly.pdbx_seq_one_letter_code
_entity_poly.pdbx_strand_id
1 'polypeptide(L)'
;MDTPNAVETKPPLESRIGKDSPFTFGQRLLTEDKDVFDHNAWDHVEWGQEQIDDAEKLIAKQYELPVKDFDKKLYNSQPAKYWDIFYRNNRENFFKDRKWLQIEFPFLYEATGAEYNKPVTILENLDKVLKPGGQILFRDYGRYDLAQVRFKKGRLLDENFYIRGDGTRVYFFTEEELRTIFCTEGPFAEKNIATDRRLLVNRKKQLKMYRIWLQAVFQKPE
;
A
#
# COMPACT_ATOMS: atom_id res chain seq x y z
N MET A 1 -19.03 38.32 20.54
CA MET A 1 -19.15 37.31 21.60
C MET A 1 -19.10 35.97 20.91
N ASP A 2 -17.92 35.35 20.87
CA ASP A 2 -17.71 34.06 20.20
C ASP A 2 -18.16 32.93 21.13
N THR A 3 -19.11 32.12 20.68
CA THR A 3 -19.49 30.86 21.34
C THR A 3 -18.37 29.84 21.15
N PRO A 4 -17.87 29.19 22.23
CA PRO A 4 -16.84 28.17 22.10
C PRO A 4 -17.39 26.92 21.41
N ASN A 5 -16.62 26.38 20.46
CA ASN A 5 -16.89 25.08 19.83
C ASN A 5 -16.96 23.99 20.90
N ALA A 6 -18.13 23.35 21.01
CA ALA A 6 -18.31 22.17 21.85
C ALA A 6 -17.45 21.02 21.31
N VAL A 7 -16.50 20.54 22.11
CA VAL A 7 -15.79 19.29 21.84
C VAL A 7 -16.79 18.16 22.06
N GLU A 8 -17.32 17.59 20.98
CA GLU A 8 -18.13 16.37 21.05
C GLU A 8 -17.30 15.24 21.69
N THR A 9 -17.59 14.93 22.95
CA THR A 9 -17.04 13.77 23.63
C THR A 9 -17.71 12.52 23.07
N LYS A 10 -16.92 11.69 22.37
CA LYS A 10 -17.43 10.40 21.86
C LYS A 10 -17.92 9.56 23.05
N PRO A 11 -19.09 8.91 22.95
CA PRO A 11 -19.60 8.08 24.04
C PRO A 11 -18.64 6.94 24.40
N PRO A 12 -18.71 6.43 25.64
CA PRO A 12 -17.95 5.27 26.10
C PRO A 12 -18.01 4.11 25.10
N LEU A 13 -16.89 3.38 24.95
CA LEU A 13 -16.78 2.29 23.97
C LEU A 13 -17.86 1.21 24.13
N GLU A 14 -18.42 1.07 25.33
CA GLU A 14 -19.42 0.07 25.70
C GLU A 14 -20.85 0.45 25.29
N SER A 15 -21.16 1.74 25.13
CA SER A 15 -22.52 2.21 24.77
C SER A 15 -22.73 2.41 23.27
N ARG A 16 -21.77 1.99 22.44
CA ARG A 16 -21.86 2.10 20.98
C ARG A 16 -22.63 0.89 20.44
N ILE A 17 -23.82 1.15 19.90
CA ILE A 17 -24.69 0.16 19.25
C ILE A 17 -23.94 -0.51 18.08
N GLY A 18 -24.02 -1.85 17.98
CA GLY A 18 -23.39 -2.66 16.92
C GLY A 18 -22.15 -3.45 17.34
N LYS A 19 -22.10 -3.96 18.57
CA LYS A 19 -21.03 -4.86 19.03
C LYS A 19 -21.57 -6.29 19.06
N ASP A 20 -21.19 -7.11 18.07
CA ASP A 20 -21.32 -8.55 18.21
C ASP A 20 -20.43 -8.99 19.37
N SER A 21 -20.96 -9.77 20.30
CA SER A 21 -20.20 -10.37 21.40
C SER A 21 -19.99 -11.86 21.12
N PRO A 22 -18.75 -12.35 21.06
CA PRO A 22 -17.49 -11.64 21.29
C PRO A 22 -17.04 -10.82 20.07
N PHE A 23 -16.69 -9.54 20.30
CA PHE A 23 -16.10 -8.69 19.27
C PHE A 23 -14.68 -9.17 18.98
N THR A 24 -14.53 -9.87 17.86
CA THR A 24 -13.23 -10.29 17.32
C THR A 24 -12.90 -9.40 16.13
N PHE A 25 -11.85 -8.59 16.29
CA PHE A 25 -11.44 -7.61 15.30
C PHE A 25 -11.10 -8.29 13.96
N GLY A 26 -11.76 -7.85 12.88
CA GLY A 26 -11.37 -8.17 11.51
C GLY A 26 -11.67 -9.59 11.03
N GLN A 27 -12.50 -10.38 11.73
CA GLN A 27 -12.81 -11.77 11.37
C GLN A 27 -14.19 -11.98 10.73
N ARG A 28 -15.00 -10.94 10.58
CA ARG A 28 -16.34 -11.06 9.99
C ARG A 28 -16.24 -11.19 8.46
N LEU A 29 -16.90 -12.22 7.92
CA LEU A 29 -17.11 -12.47 6.50
C LEU A 29 -18.50 -11.92 6.14
N LEU A 30 -18.59 -10.99 5.19
CA LEU A 30 -19.88 -10.50 4.69
C LEU A 30 -20.43 -11.49 3.65
N THR A 31 -21.51 -12.18 3.99
CA THR A 31 -22.21 -13.08 3.06
C THR A 31 -23.47 -12.45 2.46
N GLU A 32 -24.02 -11.38 3.05
CA GLU A 32 -25.26 -10.72 2.58
C GLU A 32 -25.17 -9.17 2.61
N ASP A 33 -25.81 -8.51 1.64
CA ASP A 33 -25.75 -7.05 1.42
C ASP A 33 -26.48 -6.19 2.46
N LYS A 34 -27.40 -6.77 3.24
CA LYS A 34 -28.30 -6.02 4.15
C LYS A 34 -27.61 -5.45 5.39
N ASP A 35 -26.49 -6.04 5.84
CA ASP A 35 -25.85 -5.70 7.12
C ASP A 35 -24.59 -4.81 6.98
N VAL A 36 -24.32 -4.29 5.79
CA VAL A 36 -23.09 -3.55 5.47
C VAL A 36 -22.95 -2.25 6.28
N PHE A 37 -24.06 -1.66 6.73
CA PHE A 37 -24.06 -0.40 7.47
C PHE A 37 -24.21 -0.56 8.99
N ASP A 38 -24.43 -1.78 9.49
CA ASP A 38 -24.80 -2.01 10.88
C ASP A 38 -23.59 -2.07 11.81
N HIS A 39 -22.44 -2.56 11.34
CA HIS A 39 -21.19 -2.65 12.12
C HIS A 39 -20.05 -1.78 11.55
N ASN A 40 -19.20 -1.20 12.41
CA ASN A 40 -18.01 -0.45 11.99
C ASN A 40 -16.97 -1.52 11.62
N ALA A 41 -17.14 -2.13 10.46
CA ALA A 41 -16.51 -3.41 10.24
C ALA A 41 -15.48 -3.36 9.11
N TRP A 42 -14.33 -3.96 9.40
CA TRP A 42 -13.28 -4.31 8.45
C TRP A 42 -13.60 -5.69 7.92
N ASP A 43 -14.70 -5.78 7.19
CA ASP A 43 -15.23 -7.06 6.75
C ASP A 43 -14.35 -7.61 5.63
N HIS A 44 -14.02 -8.91 5.75
CA HIS A 44 -13.48 -9.67 4.64
C HIS A 44 -14.55 -9.76 3.56
N VAL A 45 -14.19 -9.41 2.33
CA VAL A 45 -15.09 -9.46 1.19
C VAL A 45 -14.39 -10.15 0.03
N GLU A 46 -15.01 -11.21 -0.47
CA GLU A 46 -14.66 -11.77 -1.76
C GLU A 46 -15.23 -10.86 -2.85
N TRP A 47 -14.38 -10.48 -3.81
CA TRP A 47 -14.85 -9.71 -4.95
C TRP A 47 -15.59 -10.63 -5.91
N GLY A 48 -16.77 -10.21 -6.34
CA GLY A 48 -17.43 -10.76 -7.51
C GLY A 48 -16.89 -10.14 -8.80
N GLN A 49 -17.37 -10.66 -9.93
CA GLN A 49 -16.98 -10.17 -11.26
C GLN A 49 -17.34 -8.69 -11.46
N GLU A 50 -18.47 -8.23 -10.92
CA GLU A 50 -18.93 -6.84 -11.07
C GLU A 50 -17.93 -5.83 -10.49
N GLN A 51 -17.35 -6.10 -9.31
CA GLN A 51 -16.37 -5.20 -8.71
C GLN A 51 -15.08 -5.14 -9.53
N ILE A 52 -14.66 -6.27 -10.12
CA ILE A 52 -13.51 -6.32 -11.01
C ILE A 52 -13.78 -5.48 -12.26
N ASP A 53 -14.92 -5.71 -12.91
CA ASP A 53 -15.31 -4.98 -14.12
C ASP A 53 -15.39 -3.47 -13.88
N ASP A 54 -15.90 -3.04 -12.74
CA ASP A 54 -15.99 -1.63 -12.38
C ASP A 54 -14.62 -1.00 -12.10
N ALA A 55 -13.73 -1.72 -11.42
CA ALA A 55 -12.35 -1.29 -11.22
C ALA A 55 -11.62 -1.16 -12.57
N GLU A 56 -11.79 -2.12 -13.47
CA GLU A 56 -11.20 -2.12 -14.81
C GLU A 56 -11.72 -0.96 -15.67
N LYS A 57 -13.03 -0.68 -15.64
CA LYS A 57 -13.62 0.50 -16.32
C LYS A 57 -13.01 1.81 -15.80
N LEU A 58 -12.77 1.92 -14.49
CA LEU A 58 -12.16 3.12 -13.91
C LEU A 58 -10.69 3.26 -14.30
N ILE A 59 -9.94 2.16 -14.30
CA ILE A 59 -8.54 2.13 -14.70
C ILE A 59 -8.40 2.42 -16.20
N ALA A 60 -9.26 1.86 -17.07
CA ALA A 60 -9.25 2.13 -18.50
C ALA A 60 -9.32 3.63 -18.82
N LYS A 61 -10.14 4.39 -18.07
CA LYS A 61 -10.21 5.86 -18.20
C LYS A 61 -8.91 6.58 -17.84
N GLN A 62 -8.04 5.97 -17.03
CA GLN A 62 -6.75 6.52 -16.64
C GLN A 62 -5.72 6.37 -17.77
N TYR A 63 -5.85 5.32 -18.60
CA TYR A 63 -5.04 5.12 -19.81
C TYR A 63 -5.34 6.11 -20.94
N GLU A 64 -6.53 6.72 -20.96
CA GLU A 64 -6.90 7.73 -21.97
C GLU A 64 -6.02 8.98 -21.91
N LEU A 65 -5.48 9.32 -20.73
CA LEU A 65 -4.64 10.49 -20.56
C LEU A 65 -3.57 10.17 -19.51
N PRO A 66 -2.49 9.45 -19.90
CA PRO A 66 -1.38 9.18 -19.02
C PRO A 66 -0.58 10.47 -18.74
N VAL A 67 0.42 10.36 -17.86
CA VAL A 67 1.40 11.42 -17.66
C VAL A 67 2.13 11.69 -18.99
N LYS A 68 2.33 12.98 -19.34
CA LYS A 68 3.04 13.37 -20.56
C LYS A 68 4.51 12.94 -20.49
N ASP A 69 5.13 12.65 -21.63
CA ASP A 69 6.51 12.16 -21.67
C ASP A 69 7.53 13.09 -21.00
N PHE A 70 7.34 14.41 -21.14
CA PHE A 70 8.17 15.39 -20.44
C PHE A 70 8.09 15.22 -18.92
N ASP A 71 6.87 15.10 -18.38
CA ASP A 71 6.64 14.91 -16.95
C ASP A 71 7.12 13.52 -16.49
N LYS A 72 6.95 12.47 -17.31
CA LYS A 72 7.49 11.14 -17.02
C LYS A 72 9.01 11.19 -16.82
N LYS A 73 9.73 11.87 -17.73
CA LYS A 73 11.19 12.07 -17.62
C LYS A 73 11.54 12.83 -16.34
N LEU A 74 10.80 13.90 -16.03
CA LEU A 74 11.01 14.68 -14.80
C LEU A 74 10.85 13.81 -13.55
N TYR A 75 9.74 13.08 -13.42
CA TYR A 75 9.45 12.24 -12.25
C TYR A 75 10.43 11.09 -12.08
N ASN A 76 10.92 10.53 -13.19
CA ASN A 76 11.87 9.41 -13.15
C ASN A 76 13.34 9.85 -13.04
N SER A 77 13.68 11.11 -13.33
CA SER A 77 15.06 11.61 -13.25
C SER A 77 15.60 11.70 -11.82
N GLN A 78 14.77 12.14 -10.86
CA GLN A 78 15.16 12.33 -9.46
C GLN A 78 14.03 11.91 -8.51
N PRO A 79 13.71 10.60 -8.43
CA PRO A 79 12.60 10.13 -7.60
C PRO A 79 12.83 10.36 -6.10
N ALA A 80 14.08 10.32 -5.63
CA ALA A 80 14.45 10.54 -4.23
C ALA A 80 14.03 11.94 -3.74
N LYS A 81 14.16 12.96 -4.60
CA LYS A 81 13.79 14.35 -4.29
C LYS A 81 12.35 14.49 -3.79
N TYR A 82 11.41 13.75 -4.39
CA TYR A 82 10.01 13.82 -3.99
C TYR A 82 9.77 13.17 -2.62
N TRP A 83 10.50 12.10 -2.31
CA TRP A 83 10.49 11.49 -0.98
C TRP A 83 11.13 12.41 0.07
N ASP A 84 12.22 13.09 -0.24
CA ASP A 84 12.84 14.07 0.67
C ASP A 84 11.88 15.22 1.01
N ILE A 85 11.17 15.74 -0.01
CA ILE A 85 10.13 16.75 0.18
C ILE A 85 9.00 16.20 1.05
N PHE A 86 8.54 14.97 0.79
CA PHE A 86 7.49 14.33 1.57
C PHE A 86 7.90 14.20 3.05
N TYR A 87 9.08 13.66 3.35
CA TYR A 87 9.55 13.50 4.73
C TYR A 87 9.78 14.83 5.43
N ARG A 88 10.32 15.83 4.72
CA ARG A 88 10.46 17.19 5.27
C ARG A 88 9.13 17.79 5.70
N ASN A 89 8.07 17.58 4.91
CA ASN A 89 6.74 18.10 5.20
C ASN A 89 6.03 17.30 6.32
N ASN A 90 6.31 16.00 6.44
CA ASN A 90 5.62 15.11 7.36
C ASN A 90 6.37 14.84 8.68
N ARG A 91 7.64 15.25 8.81
CA ARG A 91 8.49 15.09 10.00
C ARG A 91 8.53 13.64 10.50
N GLU A 92 8.62 13.43 11.82
CA GLU A 92 8.79 12.12 12.46
C GLU A 92 7.51 11.25 12.52
N ASN A 93 6.42 11.65 11.87
CA ASN A 93 5.15 10.92 11.95
C ASN A 93 5.18 9.55 11.25
N PHE A 94 6.23 9.26 10.47
CA PHE A 94 6.35 8.02 9.68
C PHE A 94 7.48 7.11 10.17
N PHE A 95 8.73 7.57 10.06
CA PHE A 95 9.91 6.78 10.42
C PHE A 95 10.87 7.61 11.27
N LYS A 96 11.46 6.96 12.27
CA LYS A 96 12.55 7.53 13.05
C LYS A 96 13.87 7.19 12.36
N ASP A 97 14.77 8.15 12.29
CA ASP A 97 16.14 7.93 11.81
C ASP A 97 16.82 6.84 12.66
N ARG A 98 17.42 5.85 11.98
CA ARG A 98 18.10 4.70 12.57
C ARG A 98 19.59 4.81 12.29
N LYS A 99 20.27 5.62 13.09
CA LYS A 99 21.72 5.89 12.97
C LYS A 99 22.60 4.62 12.96
N TRP A 100 22.12 3.52 13.53
CA TRP A 100 22.83 2.24 13.56
C TRP A 100 22.82 1.48 12.22
N LEU A 101 21.92 1.80 11.29
CA LEU A 101 21.85 1.10 9.98
C LEU A 101 23.15 1.26 9.18
N GLN A 102 23.83 2.40 9.32
CA GLN A 102 25.13 2.64 8.67
C GLN A 102 26.22 1.71 9.19
N ILE A 103 26.14 1.35 10.47
CA ILE A 103 27.14 0.52 11.15
C ILE A 103 26.91 -0.95 10.81
N GLU A 104 25.66 -1.40 10.89
CA GLU A 104 25.29 -2.81 10.65
C GLU A 104 25.27 -3.16 9.16
N PHE A 105 24.88 -2.21 8.29
CA PHE A 105 24.70 -2.44 6.86
C PHE A 105 25.43 -1.39 6.01
N PRO A 106 26.77 -1.29 6.10
CA PRO A 106 27.55 -0.27 5.39
C PRO A 106 27.37 -0.36 3.87
N PHE A 107 27.17 -1.57 3.34
CA PHE A 107 26.92 -1.80 1.90
C PHE A 107 25.60 -1.18 1.40
N LEU A 108 24.59 -0.96 2.25
CA LEU A 108 23.37 -0.26 1.84
C LEU A 108 23.65 1.22 1.57
N TYR A 109 24.56 1.83 2.34
CA TYR A 109 24.97 3.22 2.14
C TYR A 109 25.99 3.36 1.02
N GLU A 110 26.84 2.36 0.82
CA GLU A 110 27.68 2.28 -0.36
C GLU A 110 26.82 2.24 -1.63
N ALA A 111 25.77 1.42 -1.65
CA ALA A 111 24.82 1.29 -2.75
C ALA A 111 24.05 2.59 -3.08
N THR A 112 23.90 3.50 -2.12
CA THR A 112 23.26 4.82 -2.33
C THR A 112 24.25 5.95 -2.57
N GLY A 113 25.55 5.67 -2.54
CA GLY A 113 26.61 6.65 -2.76
C GLY A 113 26.68 7.14 -4.21
N ALA A 114 27.05 8.40 -4.41
CA ALA A 114 27.17 9.01 -5.74
C ALA A 114 28.19 8.29 -6.65
N GLU A 115 29.20 7.66 -6.05
CA GLU A 115 30.26 6.92 -6.75
C GLU A 115 29.87 5.46 -7.05
N TYR A 116 28.70 4.99 -6.58
CA TYR A 116 28.24 3.63 -6.81
C TYR A 116 27.72 3.50 -8.25
N ASN A 117 28.50 2.85 -9.10
CA ASN A 117 28.25 2.77 -10.53
C ASN A 117 27.59 1.45 -10.99
N LYS A 118 27.14 0.62 -10.04
CA LYS A 118 26.46 -0.64 -10.34
C LYS A 118 24.96 -0.50 -10.06
N PRO A 119 24.08 -1.00 -10.94
CA PRO A 119 22.69 -1.16 -10.57
C PRO A 119 22.59 -2.19 -9.45
N VAL A 120 21.75 -1.90 -8.47
CA VAL A 120 21.47 -2.78 -7.33
C VAL A 120 19.97 -2.77 -7.09
N THR A 121 19.40 -3.95 -7.00
CA THR A 121 17.99 -4.12 -6.63
C THR A 121 17.84 -4.20 -5.12
N ILE A 122 16.63 -3.90 -4.64
CA ILE A 122 16.28 -4.09 -3.23
C ILE A 122 16.45 -5.56 -2.84
N LEU A 123 16.21 -6.50 -3.75
CA LEU A 123 16.31 -7.94 -3.48
C LEU A 123 17.75 -8.40 -3.21
N GLU A 124 18.72 -7.91 -3.98
CA GLU A 124 20.14 -8.22 -3.75
C GLU A 124 20.61 -7.70 -2.39
N ASN A 125 20.10 -6.53 -1.98
CA ASN A 125 20.36 -5.98 -0.67
C ASN A 125 19.71 -6.80 0.45
N LEU A 126 18.46 -7.22 0.27
CA LEU A 126 17.77 -8.10 1.22
C LEU A 126 18.48 -9.45 1.35
N ASP A 127 18.96 -10.02 0.25
CA ASP A 127 19.69 -11.28 0.28
C ASP A 127 20.99 -11.14 1.09
N LYS A 128 21.75 -10.06 0.92
CA LYS A 128 22.95 -9.80 1.72
C LYS A 128 22.68 -9.60 3.21
N VAL A 129 21.58 -8.92 3.55
CA VAL A 129 21.20 -8.61 4.94
C VAL A 129 20.66 -9.84 5.68
N LEU A 130 19.97 -10.74 4.98
CA LEU A 130 19.29 -11.88 5.60
C LEU A 130 20.24 -13.06 5.80
N LYS A 131 20.18 -13.62 7.01
CA LYS A 131 20.76 -14.94 7.30
C LYS A 131 20.00 -16.03 6.53
N PRO A 132 20.64 -17.19 6.26
CA PRO A 132 19.91 -18.37 5.78
C PRO A 132 18.70 -18.67 6.66
N GLY A 133 17.58 -19.02 6.03
CA GLY A 133 16.28 -19.20 6.70
C GLY A 133 15.58 -17.88 7.11
N GLY A 134 16.20 -16.72 6.92
CA GLY A 134 15.62 -15.41 7.23
C GLY A 134 14.40 -15.09 6.37
N GLN A 135 13.44 -14.37 6.95
CA GLN A 135 12.14 -14.12 6.32
C GLN A 135 11.92 -12.64 5.99
N ILE A 136 11.25 -12.40 4.87
CA ILE A 136 10.77 -11.09 4.42
C ILE A 136 9.26 -11.07 4.59
N LEU A 137 8.77 -10.09 5.35
CA LEU A 137 7.35 -9.79 5.47
C LEU A 137 7.01 -8.65 4.51
N PHE A 138 6.28 -8.97 3.45
CA PHE A 138 5.83 -7.99 2.46
C PHE A 138 4.40 -7.58 2.76
N ARG A 139 4.14 -6.27 2.74
CA ARG A 139 2.79 -5.72 2.75
C ARG A 139 2.73 -4.41 1.98
N ASP A 140 1.95 -4.39 0.90
CA ASP A 140 1.74 -3.17 0.10
C ASP A 140 0.37 -3.20 -0.58
N TYR A 141 0.03 -2.16 -1.34
CA TYR A 141 -1.20 -2.05 -2.10
C TYR A 141 -1.30 -3.16 -3.15
N GLY A 142 -2.44 -3.82 -3.18
CA GLY A 142 -2.79 -4.75 -4.26
C GLY A 142 -3.49 -4.03 -5.41
N ARG A 143 -3.46 -4.66 -6.59
CA ARG A 143 -4.23 -4.23 -7.77
C ARG A 143 -5.71 -4.09 -7.41
N TYR A 144 -6.34 -3.08 -7.99
CA TYR A 144 -7.71 -2.64 -7.77
C TYR A 144 -8.02 -2.00 -6.41
N ASP A 145 -7.02 -1.73 -5.56
CA ASP A 145 -7.24 -0.95 -4.32
C ASP A 145 -7.91 0.39 -4.62
N LEU A 146 -8.74 0.88 -3.69
CA LEU A 146 -9.39 2.19 -3.78
C LEU A 146 -8.41 3.32 -4.17
N ALA A 147 -7.17 3.27 -3.69
CA ALA A 147 -6.16 4.27 -4.01
C ALA A 147 -5.79 4.26 -5.50
N GLN A 148 -5.82 3.12 -6.18
CA GLN A 148 -5.57 2.98 -7.62
C GLN A 148 -6.75 3.53 -8.42
N VAL A 149 -7.95 3.00 -8.17
CA VAL A 149 -9.14 3.28 -9.01
C VAL A 149 -9.59 4.74 -8.91
N ARG A 150 -9.24 5.45 -7.83
CA ARG A 150 -9.59 6.87 -7.64
C ARG A 150 -8.63 7.85 -8.31
N PHE A 151 -7.51 7.41 -8.88
CA PHE A 151 -6.60 8.31 -9.57
C PHE A 151 -7.32 9.06 -10.70
N LYS A 152 -7.01 10.34 -10.82
CA LYS A 152 -7.51 11.19 -11.91
C LYS A 152 -6.59 11.06 -13.11
N LYS A 153 -7.09 11.50 -14.26
CA LYS A 153 -6.31 11.60 -15.50
C LYS A 153 -5.01 12.38 -15.29
N GLY A 154 -3.97 12.03 -16.04
CA GLY A 154 -2.63 12.63 -15.96
C GLY A 154 -1.80 12.13 -14.78
N ARG A 155 -2.08 10.94 -14.24
CA ARG A 155 -1.37 10.36 -13.09
C ARG A 155 -0.73 8.99 -13.35
N LEU A 156 -1.12 8.32 -14.44
CA LEU A 156 -0.57 7.03 -14.85
C LEU A 156 0.83 7.23 -15.46
N LEU A 157 1.86 6.70 -14.83
CA LEU A 157 3.23 6.69 -15.34
C LEU A 157 3.45 5.50 -16.27
N ASP A 158 3.03 4.33 -15.81
CA ASP A 158 3.11 3.05 -16.53
C ASP A 158 2.05 2.07 -15.97
N GLU A 159 1.97 0.85 -16.48
CA GLU A 159 1.09 -0.20 -15.96
C GLU A 159 1.26 -0.34 -14.44
N ASN A 160 0.13 -0.26 -13.72
CA ASN A 160 0.07 -0.28 -12.25
C ASN A 160 0.92 0.76 -11.51
N PHE A 161 1.54 1.72 -12.22
CA PHE A 161 2.48 2.67 -11.66
C PHE A 161 2.02 4.12 -11.83
N TYR A 162 1.93 4.85 -10.71
CA TYR A 162 1.28 6.15 -10.67
C TYR A 162 2.10 7.19 -9.92
N ILE A 163 1.87 8.45 -10.27
CA ILE A 163 2.36 9.61 -9.52
C ILE A 163 1.28 10.14 -8.58
N ARG A 164 1.63 10.35 -7.30
CA ARG A 164 0.76 10.95 -6.28
C ARG A 164 0.74 12.48 -6.39
N GLY A 165 -0.15 13.13 -5.65
CA GLY A 165 -0.30 14.58 -5.65
C GLY A 165 0.92 15.35 -5.18
N ASP A 166 1.72 14.75 -4.31
CA ASP A 166 2.99 15.26 -3.77
C ASP A 166 4.21 14.94 -4.65
N GLY A 167 4.01 14.28 -5.79
CA GLY A 167 5.07 13.86 -6.70
C GLY A 167 5.82 12.59 -6.26
N THR A 168 5.46 11.96 -5.15
CA THR A 168 5.95 10.61 -4.84
C THR A 168 5.20 9.58 -5.70
N ARG A 169 5.81 8.41 -5.89
CA ARG A 169 5.27 7.37 -6.79
C ARG A 169 4.64 6.24 -5.97
N VAL A 170 3.70 5.53 -6.58
CA VAL A 170 3.03 4.36 -5.99
C VAL A 170 2.83 3.29 -7.03
N TYR A 171 3.02 2.03 -6.64
CA TYR A 171 2.79 0.85 -7.46
C TYR A 171 1.67 0.00 -6.82
N PHE A 172 0.94 -0.75 -7.64
CA PHE A 172 -0.12 -1.66 -7.20
C PHE A 172 0.17 -3.08 -7.69
N PHE A 173 0.51 -3.97 -6.76
CA PHE A 173 1.04 -5.28 -7.09
C PHE A 173 -0.06 -6.33 -7.32
N THR A 174 0.24 -7.34 -8.14
CA THR A 174 -0.46 -8.63 -8.15
C THR A 174 0.37 -9.71 -7.47
N GLU A 175 -0.26 -10.82 -7.09
CA GLU A 175 0.45 -11.94 -6.47
C GLU A 175 1.48 -12.54 -7.44
N GLU A 176 1.14 -12.65 -8.72
CA GLU A 176 1.99 -13.17 -9.79
C GLU A 176 3.25 -12.31 -10.00
N GLU A 177 3.08 -10.99 -9.96
CA GLU A 177 4.22 -10.06 -10.02
C GLU A 177 5.15 -10.28 -8.83
N LEU A 178 4.61 -10.40 -7.61
CA LEU A 178 5.45 -10.66 -6.43
C LEU A 178 6.17 -12.02 -6.51
N ARG A 179 5.51 -13.07 -7.01
CA ARG A 179 6.15 -14.38 -7.25
C ARG A 179 7.28 -14.26 -8.27
N THR A 180 7.07 -13.50 -9.33
CA THR A 180 8.10 -13.26 -10.35
C THR A 180 9.29 -12.53 -9.73
N ILE A 181 9.03 -11.39 -9.08
CA ILE A 181 10.05 -10.53 -8.46
C ILE A 181 10.85 -11.30 -7.40
N PHE A 182 10.18 -11.93 -6.41
CA PHE A 182 10.87 -12.52 -5.27
C PHE A 182 11.42 -13.92 -5.51
N CYS A 183 10.75 -14.73 -6.35
CA CYS A 183 11.05 -16.17 -6.46
C CYS A 183 11.60 -16.61 -7.82
N THR A 184 11.24 -15.91 -8.91
CA THR A 184 11.74 -16.26 -10.25
C THR A 184 12.99 -15.46 -10.58
N GLU A 185 12.94 -14.14 -10.39
CA GLU A 185 14.06 -13.23 -10.59
C GLU A 185 14.89 -13.06 -9.30
N GLY A 186 14.22 -13.18 -8.15
CA GLY A 186 14.83 -13.11 -6.83
C GLY A 186 15.22 -14.49 -6.28
N PRO A 187 16.15 -14.54 -5.30
CA PRO A 187 16.65 -15.79 -4.73
C PRO A 187 15.77 -16.36 -3.60
N PHE A 188 14.54 -15.88 -3.42
CA PHE A 188 13.72 -16.23 -2.25
C PHE A 188 12.68 -17.31 -2.57
N ALA A 189 12.31 -18.09 -1.57
CA ALA A 189 11.21 -19.04 -1.66
C ALA A 189 9.92 -18.43 -1.11
N GLU A 190 8.79 -18.66 -1.78
CA GLU A 190 7.46 -18.33 -1.26
C GLU A 190 7.13 -19.22 -0.06
N LYS A 191 6.70 -18.62 1.05
CA LYS A 191 6.10 -19.33 2.19
C LYS A 191 4.60 -19.14 2.26
N ASN A 192 4.15 -17.91 2.02
CA ASN A 192 2.75 -17.54 2.00
C ASN A 192 2.57 -16.29 1.15
N ILE A 193 1.47 -16.19 0.42
CA ILE A 193 1.07 -14.98 -0.29
C ILE A 193 -0.45 -14.96 -0.37
N ALA A 194 -1.04 -13.81 -0.09
CA ALA A 194 -2.48 -13.63 -0.15
C ALA A 194 -2.85 -12.17 -0.43
N THR A 195 -3.93 -12.00 -1.18
CA THR A 195 -4.63 -10.73 -1.35
C THR A 195 -5.66 -10.52 -0.24
N ASP A 196 -5.41 -9.57 0.66
CA ASP A 196 -6.34 -9.14 1.69
C ASP A 196 -7.29 -8.06 1.16
N ARG A 197 -8.56 -8.42 1.00
CA ARG A 197 -9.63 -7.55 0.53
C ARG A 197 -10.54 -7.15 1.68
N ARG A 198 -10.72 -5.84 1.87
CA ARG A 198 -11.53 -5.27 2.95
C ARG A 198 -12.55 -4.29 2.40
N LEU A 199 -13.79 -4.37 2.89
CA LEU A 199 -14.77 -3.31 2.68
C LEU A 199 -14.77 -2.36 3.87
N LEU A 200 -14.54 -1.08 3.59
CA LEU A 200 -14.69 0.01 4.54
C LEU A 200 -15.94 0.81 4.19
N VAL A 201 -16.70 1.23 5.20
CA VAL A 201 -17.93 2.00 4.99
C VAL A 201 -17.83 3.35 5.70
N ASN A 202 -17.99 4.43 4.95
CA ASN A 202 -18.21 5.75 5.53
C ASN A 202 -19.72 5.98 5.68
N ARG A 203 -20.24 5.77 6.89
CA ARG A 203 -21.69 5.92 7.18
C ARG A 203 -22.22 7.33 6.98
N LYS A 204 -21.44 8.36 7.34
CA LYS A 204 -21.85 9.76 7.20
C LYS A 204 -22.07 10.14 5.74
N LYS A 205 -21.26 9.58 4.83
CA LYS A 205 -21.33 9.85 3.39
C LYS A 205 -22.01 8.74 2.59
N GLN A 206 -22.41 7.65 3.24
CA GLN A 206 -22.94 6.44 2.61
C GLN A 206 -22.02 5.91 1.49
N LEU A 207 -20.70 5.86 1.75
CA LEU A 207 -19.70 5.41 0.77
C LEU A 207 -19.12 4.05 1.13
N LYS A 208 -19.19 3.11 0.19
CA LYS A 208 -18.43 1.85 0.21
C LYS A 208 -17.02 2.11 -0.33
N MET A 209 -16.01 1.56 0.34
CA MET A 209 -14.59 1.76 0.05
C MET A 209 -13.87 0.42 0.08
N TYR A 210 -13.59 -0.15 -1.08
CA TYR A 210 -12.90 -1.44 -1.19
C TYR A 210 -11.39 -1.24 -1.12
N ARG A 211 -10.75 -1.82 -0.12
CA ARG A 211 -9.32 -1.75 0.09
C ARG A 211 -8.69 -3.10 -0.20
N ILE A 212 -7.55 -3.09 -0.87
CA ILE A 212 -6.83 -4.29 -1.27
C ILE A 212 -5.36 -4.12 -0.90
N TRP A 213 -4.84 -5.10 -0.17
CA TRP A 213 -3.43 -5.21 0.15
C TRP A 213 -2.92 -6.59 -0.21
N LEU A 214 -1.69 -6.68 -0.69
CA LEU A 214 -0.97 -7.95 -0.71
C LEU A 214 -0.25 -8.13 0.61
N GLN A 215 -0.27 -9.36 1.11
CA GLN A 215 0.49 -9.80 2.27
C GLN A 215 1.25 -11.06 1.87
N ALA A 216 2.56 -11.05 2.00
CA ALA A 216 3.39 -12.19 1.63
C ALA A 216 4.52 -12.41 2.62
N VAL A 217 4.95 -13.66 2.71
CA VAL A 217 6.13 -14.11 3.44
C VAL A 217 7.03 -14.83 2.45
N PHE A 218 8.22 -14.29 2.25
CA PHE A 218 9.29 -14.92 1.47
C PHE A 218 10.42 -15.31 2.39
N GLN A 219 11.18 -16.35 2.03
CA GLN A 219 12.27 -16.86 2.85
C GLN A 219 13.54 -17.00 2.02
N LYS A 220 14.66 -16.59 2.60
CA LYS A 220 15.99 -16.90 2.06
C LYS A 220 16.28 -18.39 2.24
N PRO A 221 16.70 -19.12 1.20
CA PRO A 221 17.10 -20.52 1.32
C PRO A 221 18.16 -20.75 2.42
N GLU A 222 18.22 -21.99 2.94
CA GLU A 222 19.24 -22.43 3.89
C GLU A 222 20.65 -22.47 3.28
#